data_AF-A0A965PZ36-F1
#
_entry.id   AF-A0A965PZ36-F1
#
_cell.length_a   1.000
_cell.length_b   1.000
_cell.length_c   1.000
_cell.angle_alpha   90.00
_cell.angle_beta   90.00
_cell.angle_gamma   90.00
#
_symmetry.space_group_name_H-M   'P 1'
#
loop_
_entity.id
_entity.type
_entity.pdbx_description
1 polymer ?
#
loop_
_entity_poly.entity_id
_entity_poly.type
_entity_poly.pdbx_seq_one_letter_code
_entity_poly.pdbx_strand_id
1 'polypeptide(L)'
;LHPEEALRWKQRDPHWAPPGGESPTAVHQRISATLHAIAAQHPGEHIALVSHGGVLDMLYRLATGQALNAPRTWELGNCAINRLLYTPQSLTLVGWADAQHLENQDTAPLDEGSA
;
A
#
# COMPACT_ATOMS: atom_id res chain seq x y z
N LEU A 1 -20.48 17.96 -4.39
CA LEU A 1 -20.45 17.96 -5.87
C LEU A 1 -19.77 16.65 -6.29
N HIS A 2 -20.30 15.87 -7.25
CA HIS A 2 -19.84 14.51 -7.66
C HIS A 2 -20.26 13.29 -6.80
N PRO A 3 -21.55 13.11 -6.44
CA PRO A 3 -22.00 11.93 -5.67
C PRO A 3 -21.82 10.59 -6.40
N GLU A 4 -22.01 10.57 -7.72
CA GLU A 4 -21.85 9.34 -8.53
C GLU A 4 -20.40 8.88 -8.62
N GLU A 5 -19.46 9.82 -8.76
CA GLU A 5 -18.02 9.53 -8.76
C GLU A 5 -17.57 9.03 -7.37
N ALA A 6 -18.05 9.67 -6.30
CA ALA A 6 -17.80 9.21 -4.94
C ALA A 6 -18.34 7.79 -4.69
N LEU A 7 -19.50 7.45 -5.30
CA LEU A 7 -20.05 6.10 -5.23
C LEU A 7 -19.15 5.09 -5.95
N ARG A 8 -18.70 5.38 -7.18
CA ARG A 8 -17.79 4.50 -7.93
C ARG A 8 -16.45 4.31 -7.21
N TRP A 9 -15.92 5.38 -6.62
CA TRP A 9 -14.72 5.33 -5.80
C TRP A 9 -14.91 4.45 -4.55
N LYS A 10 -16.02 4.63 -3.81
CA LYS A 10 -16.36 3.82 -2.63
C LYS A 10 -16.59 2.35 -2.98
N GLN A 11 -17.22 2.07 -4.13
CA GLN A 11 -17.41 0.73 -4.66
C GLN A 11 -16.12 0.12 -5.23
N ARG A 12 -15.06 0.93 -5.35
CA ARG A 12 -13.76 0.53 -5.90
C ARG A 12 -13.89 -0.13 -7.27
N ASP A 13 -14.68 0.50 -8.15
CA ASP A 13 -14.75 0.06 -9.54
C ASP A 13 -13.32 -0.04 -10.12
N PRO A 14 -12.84 -1.25 -10.48
CA PRO A 14 -11.45 -1.44 -10.89
C PRO A 14 -11.05 -0.64 -12.13
N HIS A 15 -12.03 -0.26 -12.96
CA HIS A 15 -11.80 0.35 -14.26
C HIS A 15 -12.19 1.83 -14.30
N TRP A 16 -12.86 2.33 -13.27
CA TRP A 16 -13.14 3.76 -13.16
C TRP A 16 -11.92 4.54 -12.67
N ALA A 17 -11.68 5.70 -13.29
CA ALA A 17 -10.70 6.69 -12.86
C ALA A 17 -11.40 8.05 -12.71
N PRO A 18 -11.03 8.86 -11.70
CA PRO A 18 -11.46 10.26 -11.67
C PRO A 18 -10.79 11.04 -12.82
N PRO A 19 -11.35 12.20 -13.24
CA PRO A 19 -10.73 13.04 -14.26
C PRO A 19 -9.27 13.37 -13.93
N GLY A 20 -8.34 12.99 -14.81
CA GLY A 20 -6.90 13.20 -14.62
C GLY A 20 -6.22 12.27 -13.62
N GLY A 21 -6.94 11.31 -13.03
CA GLY A 21 -6.39 10.31 -12.12
C GLY A 21 -6.21 8.93 -12.75
N GLU A 22 -5.94 7.95 -11.91
CA GLU A 22 -5.72 6.56 -12.31
C GLU A 22 -6.87 5.65 -11.81
N SER A 23 -7.14 4.57 -12.54
CA SER A 23 -8.03 3.50 -12.08
C SER A 23 -7.29 2.52 -11.16
N PRO A 24 -7.99 1.76 -10.29
CA PRO A 24 -7.36 0.73 -9.48
C PRO A 24 -6.55 -0.28 -10.31
N THR A 25 -7.01 -0.66 -11.51
CA THR A 25 -6.24 -1.53 -12.43
C THR A 25 -4.94 -0.88 -12.88
N ALA A 26 -4.96 0.40 -13.27
CA ALA A 26 -3.76 1.11 -13.72
C ALA A 26 -2.73 1.25 -12.57
N VAL A 27 -3.21 1.64 -11.38
CA VAL A 27 -2.36 1.75 -10.17
C VAL A 27 -1.75 0.40 -9.81
N HIS A 28 -2.55 -0.68 -9.82
CA HIS A 28 -2.09 -2.04 -9.55
C HIS A 28 -0.99 -2.48 -10.52
N GLN A 29 -1.18 -2.26 -11.83
CA GLN A 29 -0.18 -2.61 -12.84
C GLN A 29 1.12 -1.84 -12.65
N ARG A 30 1.03 -0.52 -12.44
CA ARG A 30 2.20 0.35 -12.21
C ARG A 30 2.98 -0.11 -10.98
N ILE A 31 2.30 -0.34 -9.86
CA ILE A 31 2.94 -0.78 -8.61
C ILE A 31 3.57 -2.16 -8.77
N SER A 32 2.88 -3.12 -9.40
CA SER A 32 3.43 -4.46 -9.62
C SER A 32 4.70 -4.39 -10.46
N ALA A 33 4.69 -3.62 -11.56
CA ALA A 33 5.87 -3.44 -12.40
C ALA A 33 7.03 -2.77 -11.64
N THR A 34 6.76 -1.69 -10.90
CA THR A 34 7.78 -1.01 -10.08
C THR A 34 8.36 -1.93 -9.01
N LEU A 35 7.52 -2.70 -8.31
CA LEU A 35 7.97 -3.64 -7.29
C LEU A 35 8.91 -4.70 -7.88
N HIS A 36 8.52 -5.35 -8.98
CA HIS A 36 9.35 -6.36 -9.63
C HIS A 36 10.67 -5.77 -10.12
N ALA A 37 10.65 -4.58 -10.72
CA ALA A 37 11.85 -3.91 -11.20
C ALA A 37 12.85 -3.59 -10.08
N ILE A 38 12.36 -3.12 -8.92
CA ILE A 38 13.22 -2.85 -7.77
C ILE A 38 13.71 -4.17 -7.17
N ALA A 39 12.82 -5.11 -6.84
CA ALA A 39 13.19 -6.35 -6.17
C ALA A 39 14.15 -7.23 -7.00
N ALA A 40 14.03 -7.21 -8.34
CA ALA A 40 14.94 -7.94 -9.23
C ALA A 40 16.40 -7.45 -9.17
N GLN A 41 16.65 -6.22 -8.70
CA GLN A 41 18.00 -5.67 -8.51
C GLN A 41 18.65 -6.11 -7.19
N HIS A 42 17.89 -6.71 -6.28
CA HIS A 42 18.31 -7.01 -4.90
C HIS A 42 18.07 -8.48 -4.49
N PRO A 43 18.53 -9.49 -5.25
CA PRO A 43 18.31 -10.89 -4.92
C PRO A 43 19.03 -11.28 -3.61
N GLY A 44 18.26 -11.82 -2.65
CA GLY A 44 18.78 -12.27 -1.36
C GLY A 44 19.04 -11.15 -0.34
N GLU A 45 18.70 -9.90 -0.68
CA GLU A 45 18.84 -8.74 0.20
C GLU A 45 17.50 -8.35 0.86
N HIS A 46 17.59 -7.51 1.90
CA HIS A 46 16.44 -6.82 2.46
C HIS A 46 16.41 -5.38 1.98
N ILE A 47 15.30 -4.98 1.34
CA ILE A 47 15.06 -3.60 0.91
C ILE A 47 13.95 -2.96 1.73
N ALA A 48 14.06 -1.64 1.94
CA ALA A 48 12.99 -0.84 2.51
C ALA A 48 12.29 -0.05 1.40
N LEU A 49 10.96 -0.17 1.32
CA LEU A 49 10.12 0.62 0.44
C LEU A 49 9.24 1.54 1.28
N VAL A 50 9.34 2.84 1.06
CA VAL A 50 8.51 3.85 1.74
C VAL A 50 7.45 4.36 0.77
N SER A 51 6.19 4.35 1.17
CA SER A 51 5.09 4.71 0.28
C SER A 51 3.82 5.15 1.03
N HIS A 52 2.72 5.26 0.30
CA HIS A 52 1.41 5.69 0.79
C HIS A 52 0.43 4.53 0.93
N GLY A 53 -0.67 4.75 1.68
CA GLY A 53 -1.69 3.73 1.92
C GLY A 53 -2.29 3.12 0.65
N GLY A 54 -2.45 3.88 -0.43
CA GLY A 54 -2.93 3.35 -1.72
C GLY A 54 -1.97 2.33 -2.35
N VAL A 55 -0.65 2.51 -2.17
CA VAL A 55 0.34 1.55 -2.66
C VAL A 55 0.35 0.31 -1.78
N LEU A 56 0.32 0.50 -0.46
CA LEU A 56 0.26 -0.60 0.51
C LEU A 56 -1.00 -1.46 0.32
N ASP A 57 -2.16 -0.87 0.02
CA ASP A 57 -3.39 -1.62 -0.34
C ASP A 57 -3.15 -2.55 -1.53
N MET A 58 -2.48 -2.07 -2.59
CA MET A 58 -2.20 -2.89 -3.77
C MET A 58 -1.16 -3.98 -3.49
N LEU A 59 -0.12 -3.68 -2.71
CA LEU A 59 0.88 -4.68 -2.30
C LEU A 59 0.26 -5.80 -1.45
N TYR A 60 -0.65 -5.45 -0.54
CA TYR A 60 -1.39 -6.46 0.23
C TYR A 60 -2.21 -7.35 -0.69
N ARG A 61 -2.96 -6.75 -1.63
CA ARG A 61 -3.80 -7.50 -2.58
C ARG A 61 -2.97 -8.43 -3.46
N LEU A 62 -1.85 -7.95 -3.99
CA LEU A 62 -0.88 -8.74 -4.75
C LEU A 62 -0.38 -9.93 -3.91
N ALA A 63 0.02 -9.68 -2.66
CA ALA A 63 0.58 -10.69 -1.78
C ALA A 63 -0.43 -11.75 -1.30
N THR A 64 -1.73 -11.44 -1.36
CA THR A 64 -2.81 -12.28 -0.82
C THR A 64 -3.82 -12.75 -1.88
N GLY A 65 -3.61 -12.38 -3.15
CA GLY A 65 -4.48 -12.75 -4.27
C GLY A 65 -5.88 -12.11 -4.21
N GLN A 66 -6.03 -10.96 -3.55
CA GLN A 66 -7.33 -10.31 -3.40
C GLN A 66 -7.75 -9.58 -4.68
N ALA A 67 -9.04 -9.66 -5.01
CA ALA A 67 -9.62 -8.90 -6.10
C ALA A 67 -9.54 -7.39 -5.85
N LEU A 68 -9.39 -6.55 -6.89
CA LEU A 68 -9.23 -5.09 -6.73
C LEU A 68 -10.47 -4.40 -6.16
N ASN A 69 -11.65 -4.94 -6.46
CA ASN A 69 -12.94 -4.47 -5.96
C ASN A 69 -13.32 -5.06 -4.59
N ALA A 70 -12.55 -6.03 -4.06
CA ALA A 70 -12.84 -6.60 -2.75
C ALA A 70 -12.77 -5.51 -1.67
N PRO A 71 -13.71 -5.46 -0.72
CA PRO A 71 -13.63 -4.56 0.42
C PRO A 71 -12.30 -4.72 1.16
N ARG A 72 -11.72 -3.61 1.63
CA ARG A 72 -10.49 -3.65 2.42
C ARG A 72 -10.82 -4.16 3.82
N THR A 73 -10.18 -5.25 4.23
CA THR A 73 -10.35 -5.89 5.56
C THR A 73 -9.10 -5.81 6.44
N TRP A 74 -8.05 -5.14 5.97
CA TRP A 74 -6.78 -4.97 6.68
C TRP A 74 -6.53 -3.51 7.06
N GLU A 75 -5.75 -3.33 8.12
CA GLU A 75 -5.34 -2.03 8.62
C GLU A 75 -4.23 -1.41 7.76
N LEU A 76 -4.19 -0.08 7.77
CA LEU A 76 -3.16 0.73 7.12
C LEU A 76 -2.79 1.85 8.09
N GLY A 77 -2.05 1.50 9.13
CA GLY A 77 -1.56 2.46 10.14
C GLY A 77 -0.44 3.34 9.58
N ASN A 78 -0.39 4.59 10.04
CA ASN A 78 0.72 5.49 9.73
C ASN A 78 2.02 4.95 10.32
N CYS A 79 3.09 5.00 9.54
CA CYS A 79 4.42 4.48 9.89
C CYS A 79 4.44 2.99 10.26
N ALA A 80 3.37 2.23 10.03
CA ALA A 80 3.35 0.80 10.30
C ALA A 80 4.27 0.04 9.34
N ILE A 81 5.00 -0.94 9.87
CA ILE A 81 5.95 -1.77 9.13
C ILE A 81 5.20 -2.96 8.53
N ASN A 82 5.40 -3.16 7.22
CA ASN A 82 4.84 -4.28 6.47
C ASN A 82 5.99 -5.11 5.90
N ARG A 83 5.91 -6.44 6.06
CA ARG A 83 6.94 -7.39 5.63
C ARG A 83 6.36 -8.32 4.58
N LEU A 84 6.99 -8.31 3.42
CA LEU A 84 6.63 -9.13 2.26
C LEU A 84 7.86 -9.94 1.85
N LEU A 85 7.64 -11.18 1.44
CA LEU A 85 8.65 -12.02 0.80
C LEU A 85 8.42 -12.00 -0.70
N TYR A 86 9.44 -11.58 -1.44
CA TYR A 86 9.40 -11.56 -2.90
C TYR A 86 10.18 -12.75 -3.49
N THR A 87 9.60 -13.34 -4.52
CA THR A 87 10.29 -14.19 -5.50
C THR A 87 9.95 -13.70 -6.90
N PRO A 88 10.71 -14.06 -7.95
CA PRO A 88 10.35 -13.70 -9.32
C PRO A 88 8.98 -14.22 -9.77
N GLN A 89 8.38 -15.16 -9.04
CA GLN A 89 7.08 -15.77 -9.36
C GLN A 89 5.95 -15.27 -8.45
N SER A 90 6.25 -14.74 -7.27
CA SER A 90 5.23 -14.45 -6.26
C SER A 90 5.64 -13.38 -5.27
N LEU A 91 4.63 -12.75 -4.68
CA LEU A 91 4.75 -11.92 -3.49
C LEU A 91 3.95 -12.61 -2.38
N THR A 92 4.51 -12.72 -1.19
CA THR A 92 3.88 -13.40 -0.06
C THR A 92 3.87 -12.49 1.16
N LEU A 93 2.75 -12.44 1.87
CA LEU A 93 2.62 -11.69 3.11
C LEU A 93 3.35 -12.40 4.27
N VAL A 94 4.28 -11.72 4.93
CA VAL A 94 5.01 -12.25 6.10
C VAL A 94 4.53 -11.60 7.40
N GLY A 95 4.32 -10.28 7.37
CA GLY A 95 3.82 -9.50 8.51
C GLY A 95 3.18 -8.22 8.02
N TRP A 96 2.17 -7.74 8.74
CA TRP A 96 1.38 -6.60 8.31
C TRP A 96 1.03 -5.68 9.48
N ALA A 97 1.02 -4.38 9.20
CA ALA A 97 0.60 -3.33 10.13
C ALA A 97 1.31 -3.37 11.50
N ASP A 98 2.60 -3.71 11.54
CA ASP A 98 3.38 -3.70 12.78
C ASP A 98 3.70 -2.25 13.19
N ALA A 99 3.03 -1.77 14.23
CA ALA A 99 3.19 -0.44 14.80
C ALA A 99 3.74 -0.46 16.24
N GLN A 100 4.28 -1.60 16.72
CA GLN A 100 4.74 -1.75 18.10
C GLN A 100 5.82 -0.72 18.49
N HIS A 101 6.63 -0.29 17.52
CA HIS A 101 7.65 0.74 17.72
C HIS A 101 7.09 2.14 18.04
N LEU A 102 5.80 2.38 17.78
CA LEU A 102 5.09 3.62 18.11
C LEU A 102 4.42 3.54 19.48
N GLU A 103 4.09 2.35 19.96
CA GLU A 103 3.37 2.14 21.23
C GLU A 103 4.20 2.53 22.46
N ASN A 104 5.53 2.60 22.31
CA ASN A 104 6.47 3.00 23.36
C ASN A 104 6.90 4.48 23.28
N GLN A 105 6.27 5.28 22.42
CA GLN A 105 6.53 6.72 22.36
C GLN A 105 5.58 7.46 23.30
N ASP A 106 6.13 8.18 24.28
CA ASP A 106 5.36 9.18 25.01
C ASP A 106 4.70 10.09 23.98
N THR A 107 3.36 10.12 23.99
CA THR A 107 2.50 10.79 23.00
C THR A 107 2.59 12.32 23.04
N ALA A 108 3.64 12.88 23.65
CA ALA A 108 3.93 14.29 23.59
C ALA A 108 4.22 14.67 22.12
N PRO A 109 3.51 15.65 21.53
CA PRO A 109 3.88 16.18 20.24
C PRO A 109 5.32 16.68 20.31
N LEU A 110 6.18 16.14 19.45
CA LEU A 110 7.48 16.75 19.18
C LEU A 110 7.20 17.96 18.30
N ASP A 111 6.70 19.04 18.89
CA ASP A 111 6.61 20.32 18.18
C ASP A 111 8.01 20.75 17.75
N GLU A 112 8.12 21.34 16.56
CA GLU A 112 9.32 22.05 16.13
C GLU A 112 9.51 23.27 17.05
N GLY A 113 10.20 23.06 18.17
CA GLY A 113 10.73 24.15 18.98
C GLY A 113 11.57 25.05 18.09
N SER A 114 11.06 26.26 17.88
CA SER A 114 11.72 27.31 17.11
C SER A 114 13.12 27.54 17.67
N ALA A 115 14.14 27.40 16.81
CA ALA A 115 15.50 27.85 17.08
C ALA A 115 15.57 29.38 17.21
#